data_AF-A0A3B9AK55-F1
#
_entry.id   AF-A0A3B9AK55-F1
#
_cell.length_a   1.000
_cell.length_b   1.000
_cell.length_c   1.000
_cell.angle_alpha   90.00
_cell.angle_beta   90.00
_cell.angle_gamma   90.00
#
_symmetry.space_group_name_H-M   'P 1'
#
loop_
_entity.id
_entity.type
_entity.pdbx_description
1 polymer ?
#
loop_
_entity_poly.entity_id
_entity_poly.type
_entity_poly.pdbx_seq_one_letter_code
_entity_poly.pdbx_strand_id
1 'polypeptide(L)'
;DNIGHYGLGFSHYSHFTSPIRRYSDVLAHRILERNLDGKNYRVDPAKLAEQCKHISNQERKAAEAERESTKYKQAEYLSKRIGETFEGVISGIIDRGFFV
;
A
#
# COMPACT_ATOMS: atom_id res chain seq x y z
N ASP A 1 -16.30 3.96 6.84
CA ASP A 1 -17.28 3.05 6.21
C ASP A 1 -16.61 1.85 5.59
N ASN A 2 -17.26 0.69 5.64
CA ASN A 2 -16.80 -0.52 4.97
C ASN A 2 -17.54 -0.63 3.64
N ILE A 3 -16.83 -0.33 2.55
CA ILE A 3 -17.39 -0.36 1.19
C ILE A 3 -17.16 -1.71 0.48
N GLY A 4 -16.64 -2.71 1.19
CA GLY A 4 -16.16 -3.98 0.63
C GLY A 4 -14.79 -3.86 -0.04
N HIS A 5 -14.29 -5.00 -0.51
CA HIS A 5 -13.02 -5.10 -1.22
C HIS A 5 -13.22 -5.76 -2.59
N TYR A 6 -13.37 -4.94 -3.64
CA TYR A 6 -13.70 -5.39 -5.00
C TYR A 6 -12.74 -6.48 -5.52
N GLY A 7 -11.43 -6.25 -5.46
CA GLY A 7 -10.43 -7.21 -5.96
C GLY A 7 -10.37 -8.55 -5.21
N LEU A 8 -11.04 -8.66 -4.06
CA LEU A 8 -11.13 -9.90 -3.28
C LEU A 8 -12.56 -10.47 -3.27
N GLY A 9 -13.55 -9.75 -3.81
CA GLY A 9 -14.95 -10.15 -3.77
C GLY A 9 -15.57 -10.20 -2.37
N PHE A 10 -15.00 -9.52 -1.37
CA PHE A 10 -15.51 -9.53 0.01
C PHE A 10 -16.37 -8.31 0.32
N SER A 11 -17.50 -8.53 1.01
CA SER A 11 -18.36 -7.46 1.53
C SER A 11 -17.73 -6.75 2.73
N HIS A 12 -16.90 -7.45 3.51
CA HIS A 12 -16.20 -6.90 4.66
C HIS A 12 -14.75 -7.36 4.67
N TYR A 13 -13.81 -6.42 4.75
CA TYR A 13 -12.39 -6.72 4.83
C TYR A 13 -11.65 -5.66 5.65
N SER A 14 -10.64 -6.09 6.40
CA SER A 14 -9.70 -5.22 7.10
C SER A 14 -8.35 -5.93 7.24
N HIS A 15 -7.27 -5.14 7.35
CA HIS A 15 -5.98 -5.68 7.77
C HIS A 15 -6.01 -6.05 9.26
N PHE A 16 -5.33 -7.15 9.60
CA PHE A 16 -5.24 -7.66 10.98
C PHE A 16 -3.98 -8.51 11.26
N THR A 17 -3.45 -9.21 10.26
CA THR A 17 -2.43 -10.26 10.42
C THR A 17 -0.98 -9.77 10.46
N SER A 18 -0.70 -8.47 10.43
CA SER A 18 0.67 -7.93 10.35
C SER A 18 0.92 -6.67 11.21
N PRO A 19 0.61 -6.70 12.53
CA PRO A 19 0.75 -5.53 13.42
C PRO A 19 2.19 -5.02 13.58
N ILE A 20 3.21 -5.84 13.36
CA ILE A 20 4.61 -5.41 13.46
C ILE A 20 4.98 -4.40 12.37
N ARG A 21 4.35 -4.49 11.19
CA ARG A 21 4.75 -3.72 9.99
C ARG A 21 3.63 -2.85 9.39
N ARG A 22 2.43 -2.88 9.97
CA ARG A 22 1.28 -2.07 9.53
C ARG A 22 0.51 -1.53 10.73
N TYR A 23 0.38 -0.21 10.80
CA TYR A 23 -0.31 0.44 11.92
C TYR A 23 -1.83 0.23 11.90
N SER A 24 -2.42 -0.04 10.74
CA SER A 24 -3.85 -0.40 10.62
C SER A 24 -4.18 -1.67 11.40
N ASP A 25 -3.33 -2.69 11.33
CA ASP A 25 -3.46 -3.91 12.11
C ASP A 25 -3.32 -3.62 13.62
N VAL A 26 -2.35 -2.80 14.05
CA VAL A 26 -2.22 -2.39 15.47
C VAL A 26 -3.48 -1.71 15.99
N LEU A 27 -4.07 -0.81 15.18
CA LEU A 27 -5.31 -0.13 15.53
C LEU A 27 -6.47 -1.13 15.68
N ALA A 28 -6.59 -2.09 14.75
CA ALA A 28 -7.61 -3.15 14.83
C ALA A 28 -7.43 -4.03 16.08
N HIS A 29 -6.19 -4.43 16.41
CA HIS A 29 -5.89 -5.20 17.61
C HIS A 29 -6.29 -4.45 18.89
N ARG A 30 -5.96 -3.15 19.00
CA ARG A 30 -6.35 -2.33 20.16
C ARG A 30 -7.86 -2.14 20.31
N ILE A 31 -8.58 -2.00 19.19
CA ILE A 31 -10.05 -1.90 19.21
C ILE A 31 -10.65 -3.24 19.63
N LEU A 32 -10.14 -4.37 19.10
CA LEU A 32 -10.59 -5.70 19.46
C LEU A 32 -10.38 -5.97 20.96
N GLU A 33 -9.17 -5.70 21.48
CA GLU A 33 -8.83 -5.87 22.90
C GLU A 33 -9.84 -5.19 23.83
N ARG A 34 -10.25 -3.96 23.51
CA ARG A 34 -11.25 -3.22 24.31
C ARG A 34 -12.64 -3.82 24.30
N ASN A 35 -12.95 -4.70 23.35
CA ASN A 35 -14.24 -5.35 23.19
C ASN A 35 -14.24 -6.83 23.65
N LEU A 36 -13.10 -7.40 24.08
CA LEU A 36 -13.01 -8.81 24.48
C LEU A 36 -13.89 -9.16 25.71
N ASP A 37 -14.05 -8.23 26.65
CA ASP A 37 -14.85 -8.45 27.87
C ASP A 37 -16.36 -8.23 27.68
N GLY A 38 -16.87 -8.32 26.45
CA GLY A 38 -18.28 -8.02 26.14
C GLY A 38 -18.63 -6.52 26.22
N LYS A 39 -17.63 -5.65 26.30
CA LYS A 39 -17.78 -4.19 26.18
C LYS A 39 -18.15 -3.85 24.73
N ASN A 40 -18.97 -2.82 24.55
CA ASN A 40 -19.28 -2.27 23.22
C ASN A 40 -18.54 -0.94 23.04
N TYR A 41 -17.23 -1.04 22.88
CA TYR A 41 -16.37 0.12 22.67
C TYR A 41 -16.33 0.49 21.19
N ARG A 42 -16.76 1.71 20.88
CA ARG A 42 -16.64 2.31 19.55
C ARG A 42 -15.73 3.54 19.61
N VAL A 43 -14.81 3.62 18.65
CA VAL A 43 -14.00 4.81 18.43
C VAL A 43 -14.87 5.88 17.80
N ASP A 44 -14.63 7.14 18.15
CA ASP A 44 -15.22 8.28 17.44
C ASP A 44 -14.97 8.17 15.92
N PRO A 45 -16.02 8.16 15.08
CA PRO A 45 -15.86 7.99 13.63
C PRO A 45 -14.98 9.04 12.97
N ALA A 46 -15.05 10.31 13.42
CA ALA A 46 -14.26 11.39 12.83
C ALA A 46 -12.77 11.20 13.12
N LYS A 47 -12.42 10.90 14.36
CA LYS A 47 -11.05 10.56 14.77
C LYS A 47 -10.52 9.32 14.04
N LEU A 48 -11.34 8.28 13.91
CA LEU A 48 -10.94 7.06 13.21
C LEU A 48 -10.67 7.34 11.72
N ALA A 49 -11.51 8.14 11.07
CA ALA A 49 -11.32 8.53 9.68
C ALA A 49 -10.02 9.31 9.46
N GLU A 50 -9.67 10.22 10.37
CA GLU A 50 -8.41 10.96 10.33
C GLU A 50 -7.19 10.02 10.42
N GLN A 51 -7.23 9.07 11.37
CA GLN A 51 -6.19 8.06 11.52
C GLN A 51 -6.06 7.19 10.26
N CYS A 52 -7.17 6.70 9.72
CA CYS A 52 -7.18 5.92 8.48
C CYS A 52 -6.62 6.70 7.28
N LYS A 53 -6.93 8.00 7.16
CA LYS A 53 -6.37 8.87 6.12
C LYS A 53 -4.86 9.01 6.25
N HIS A 54 -4.37 9.21 7.48
CA HIS A 54 -2.93 9.26 7.74
C HIS A 54 -2.23 7.96 7.37
N ILE A 55 -2.76 6.81 7.81
CA ILE A 55 -2.19 5.48 7.50
C ILE A 55 -2.12 5.26 5.98
N SER A 56 -3.19 5.58 5.26
CA SER A 56 -3.24 5.44 3.79
C SER A 56 -2.22 6.34 3.09
N ASN A 57 -1.99 7.55 3.61
CA ASN A 57 -0.96 8.45 3.08
C ASN A 57 0.45 7.91 3.30
N GLN A 58 0.74 7.34 4.47
CA GLN A 58 2.05 6.74 4.74
C GLN A 58 2.30 5.49 3.90
N GLU A 59 1.26 4.67 3.67
CA GLU A 59 1.35 3.51 2.78
C GLU A 59 1.71 3.93 1.34
N ARG A 60 1.02 4.94 0.79
CA ARG A 60 1.35 5.48 -0.55
C ARG A 60 2.78 6.02 -0.61
N LYS A 61 3.20 6.77 0.41
CA LYS A 61 4.55 7.35 0.49
C LYS A 61 5.62 6.26 0.54
N ALA A 62 5.40 5.19 1.30
CA ALA A 62 6.31 4.06 1.37
C ALA A 62 6.41 3.33 0.02
N ALA A 63 5.27 3.07 -0.64
CA ALA A 63 5.24 2.42 -1.95
C ALA A 63 5.92 3.27 -3.05
N GLU A 64 5.78 4.59 -2.99
CA GLU A 64 6.47 5.50 -3.91
C GLU A 64 7.98 5.46 -3.68
N ALA A 65 8.44 5.56 -2.42
CA ALA A 65 9.85 5.47 -2.09
C ALA A 65 10.47 4.12 -2.50
N GLU A 66 9.74 3.02 -2.34
CA GLU A 66 10.16 1.70 -2.81
C GLU A 66 10.35 1.66 -4.33
N ARG A 67 9.37 2.17 -5.09
CA ARG A 67 9.45 2.25 -6.56
C ARG A 67 10.64 3.08 -7.02
N GLU A 68 10.89 4.23 -6.40
CA GLU A 68 12.03 5.09 -6.74
C GLU A 68 13.37 4.39 -6.42
N SER A 69 13.45 3.67 -5.30
CA SER A 69 14.63 2.85 -4.96
C SER A 69 14.88 1.76 -6.01
N THR A 70 13.83 1.06 -6.45
CA THR A 70 13.94 0.05 -7.51
C THR A 70 14.43 0.67 -8.82
N LYS A 71 13.84 1.79 -9.26
CA LYS A 71 14.26 2.50 -10.48
C LYS A 71 15.72 2.94 -10.40
N TYR A 72 16.14 3.49 -9.27
CA TYR A 72 17.52 3.89 -9.06
C TYR A 72 18.48 2.70 -9.20
N LYS A 73 18.15 1.56 -8.60
CA LYS A 73 18.97 0.35 -8.70
C LYS A 73 18.95 -0.29 -10.10
N GLN A 74 17.85 -0.19 -10.82
CA GLN A 74 17.78 -0.59 -12.23
C GLN A 74 18.70 0.29 -13.10
N ALA A 75 18.67 1.62 -12.91
CA ALA A 75 19.54 2.55 -13.63
C ALA A 75 21.03 2.31 -13.29
N GLU A 76 21.36 2.10 -12.01
CA GLU A 76 22.71 1.75 -11.56
C GLU A 76 23.20 0.46 -12.22
N TYR A 77 22.35 -0.57 -12.29
CA TYR A 77 22.66 -1.84 -12.94
C TYR A 77 22.90 -1.69 -14.46
N LEU A 78 22.04 -0.94 -15.15
CA LEU A 78 22.12 -0.72 -16.60
C LEU A 78 23.23 0.26 -17.02
N SER A 79 23.68 1.14 -16.11
CA SER A 79 24.75 2.11 -16.40
C SER A 79 26.04 1.47 -16.90
N LYS A 80 26.29 0.21 -16.51
CA LYS A 80 27.48 -0.57 -16.90
C LYS A 80 27.31 -1.33 -18.22
N ARG A 81 26.15 -1.24 -18.86
CA ARG A 81 25.73 -2.04 -20.03
C ARG A 81 25.36 -1.19 -21.24
N ILE A 82 25.90 0.03 -21.30
CA ILE A 82 25.64 0.94 -22.43
C ILE A 82 26.25 0.33 -23.69
N GLY A 83 25.42 0.17 -24.73
CA GLY A 83 25.78 -0.46 -26.00
C GLY A 83 25.35 -1.92 -26.13
N GLU A 84 24.91 -2.56 -25.05
CA GLU A 84 24.29 -3.89 -25.11
C GLU A 84 22.87 -3.81 -25.67
N THR A 85 22.40 -4.91 -26.27
CA THR A 85 21.03 -5.04 -26.79
C THR A 85 20.27 -6.08 -25.99
N PHE A 86 18.96 -5.86 -25.83
CA PHE A 86 18.08 -6.70 -25.01
C PHE A 86 16.76 -6.93 -25.73
N GLU A 87 16.16 -8.09 -25.50
CA GLU A 87 14.76 -8.33 -25.85
C GLU A 87 13.86 -7.54 -24.90
N GLY A 88 12.78 -6.97 -25.41
CA GLY A 88 11.90 -6.09 -24.64
C GLY A 88 10.44 -6.16 -25.10
N VAL A 89 9.54 -5.69 -24.23
CA VAL A 89 8.09 -5.68 -24.47
C VAL A 89 7.60 -4.25 -24.26
N ILE A 90 6.80 -3.73 -25.18
CA ILE A 90 6.23 -2.38 -25.06
C ILE A 90 5.34 -2.32 -23.81
N SER A 91 5.74 -1.50 -22.83
CA SER A 91 5.09 -1.38 -21.53
C SER A 91 4.20 -0.12 -21.41
N GLY A 92 4.38 0.85 -22.31
CA GLY A 92 3.56 2.05 -22.34
C GLY A 92 3.74 2.86 -23.62
N ILE A 93 2.70 3.58 -24.01
CA ILE A 93 2.69 4.44 -25.21
C ILE A 93 2.28 5.84 -24.78
N ILE A 94 2.97 6.84 -25.30
CA ILE A 94 2.65 8.26 -25.19
C ILE A 94 2.67 8.87 -26.59
N ASP A 95 2.08 10.06 -26.77
CA ASP A 95 2.01 10.70 -28.10
C ASP A 95 3.38 10.89 -28.77
N ARG A 96 4.45 10.95 -27.99
CA ARG A 96 5.83 11.16 -28.45
C ARG A 96 6.69 9.89 -28.50
N GLY A 97 6.13 8.70 -28.28
CA GLY A 97 6.88 7.45 -28.33
C GLY A 97 6.35 6.35 -27.41
N PHE A 98 7.20 5.38 -27.09
CA PHE A 98 6.83 4.25 -26.25
C PHE A 98 7.97 3.89 -25.29
N PHE A 99 7.59 3.25 -24.19
CA PHE A 99 8.50 2.64 -23.24
C PHE A 99 8.59 1.15 -23.53
N VAL A 100 9.80 0.61 -23.49
CA VAL A 100 10.13 -0.81 -23.60
C VAL A 100 10.65 -1.27 -22.25
#